data_AF-A0A165F0X5-F1
#
_entry.id   AF-A0A165F0X5-F1
#
_cell.length_a   1.000
_cell.length_b   1.000
_cell.length_c   1.000
_cell.angle_alpha   90.00
_cell.angle_beta   90.00
_cell.angle_gamma   90.00
#
_symmetry.space_group_name_H-M   'P 1'
#
loop_
_entity.id
_entity.type
_entity.pdbx_description
1 polymer ?
#
loop_
_entity_poly.entity_id
_entity_poly.type
_entity_poly.pdbx_seq_one_letter_code
_entity_poly.pdbx_strand_id
1 'polypeptide(L)'
;MTTLTNAGNASTPTPIAEDHGALPQYGFGPDVEFEKLIDSNPFLFRVYTPKETAHNDRDEPCFIGPRFEEDFGSTSFTCEGSDSSPYRSPPESTYADVVQHLDWTTRSSSPYVSTSFSFAWAIWEATRRYHFGMKHSVEIAVIDAKAVAGRAVTAVELLRKAAPKGRHQDHWKWYRFALEAQDVLVWGYIPGSAVFASIPLSQLVAKLPSYFLSMDAPDVKDSLMSRLGWNYTLKRPSYRQFCQDMSERFLRMPVDRRLRDTTAGSVRLALCHLRPWFHRLAIEDFTTATVTVCELAFVIARWSGQWWVREHPEIQGLIRCMVHIVGEEVREARRVQALADASRMQEIVGGIEQLAETYQMRSRLQKASGAESQSSSAETEPSAVETRNTAAQPAKPVSPALTVQTAPRELDLEKATPVDDEVVPPARPSSGSSYYGSFARLVSCLLTGFLVGTFFTLCILAPDKREIAHHLT
;
A
#
# COMPACT_ATOMS: atom_id res chain seq x y z
N MET A 1 33.95 40.38 39.35
CA MET A 1 33.77 40.66 37.91
C MET A 1 34.45 39.54 37.17
N THR A 2 33.69 38.50 36.81
CA THR A 2 34.19 37.31 36.13
C THR A 2 33.27 37.05 34.97
N THR A 3 33.70 37.44 33.78
CA THR A 3 32.96 37.31 32.52
C THR A 3 33.14 35.89 31.98
N LEU A 4 32.07 35.10 32.02
CA LEU A 4 31.97 33.81 31.35
C LEU A 4 31.60 34.05 29.88
N THR A 5 32.55 33.82 28.97
CA THR A 5 32.33 33.80 27.53
C THR A 5 31.80 32.43 27.11
N ASN A 6 30.50 32.35 26.86
CA ASN A 6 29.84 31.14 26.36
C ASN A 6 30.03 31.06 24.83
N ALA A 7 30.98 30.23 24.39
CA ALA A 7 31.22 29.94 22.99
C ALA A 7 30.21 28.90 22.49
N GLY A 8 29.02 29.36 22.11
CA GLY A 8 28.07 28.54 21.36
C GLY A 8 28.55 28.38 19.93
N ASN A 9 29.03 27.18 19.57
CA ASN A 9 29.28 26.77 18.19
C ASN A 9 27.95 26.74 17.43
N ALA A 10 27.59 27.87 16.82
CA ALA A 10 26.54 27.94 15.82
C ALA A 10 27.02 27.20 14.57
N SER A 11 26.63 25.94 14.42
CA SER A 11 26.76 25.19 13.18
C SER A 11 26.06 25.98 12.07
N THR A 12 26.84 26.55 11.16
CA THR A 12 26.33 27.28 10.01
C THR A 12 25.40 26.34 9.23
N PRO A 13 24.13 26.71 8.97
CA PRO A 13 23.22 25.85 8.25
C PRO A 13 23.79 25.63 6.85
N THR A 14 24.19 24.40 6.56
CA THR A 14 24.59 23.97 5.23
C THR A 14 23.49 24.39 4.26
N PRO A 15 23.80 25.12 3.17
CA PRO A 15 22.79 25.50 2.20
C PRO A 15 22.03 24.24 1.79
N ILE A 16 20.71 24.28 1.99
CA ILE A 16 19.79 23.19 1.68
C ILE A 16 20.10 22.78 0.25
N ALA A 17 20.70 21.59 0.08
CA ALA A 17 21.03 21.05 -1.23
C ALA A 17 19.78 21.18 -2.08
N GLU A 18 19.88 21.98 -3.13
CA GLU A 18 18.75 22.35 -3.97
C GLU A 18 18.03 21.08 -4.42
N ASP A 19 16.69 21.12 -4.36
CA ASP A 19 15.72 20.04 -4.63
C ASP A 19 15.72 19.63 -6.12
N HIS A 20 16.85 19.76 -6.82
CA HIS A 20 17.04 19.61 -8.26
C HIS A 20 16.64 18.25 -8.81
N GLY A 21 16.58 17.23 -7.96
CA GLY A 21 16.17 15.89 -8.38
C GLY A 21 14.67 15.59 -8.26
N ALA A 22 13.87 16.49 -7.69
CA ALA A 22 12.43 16.26 -7.55
C ALA A 22 11.72 16.33 -8.91
N LEU A 23 10.99 15.27 -9.28
CA LEU A 23 10.25 15.26 -10.54
C LEU A 23 9.10 16.27 -10.53
N PRO A 24 8.86 16.98 -11.65
CA PRO A 24 7.72 17.88 -11.76
C PRO A 24 6.41 17.10 -11.65
N GLN A 25 5.29 17.81 -11.42
CA GLN A 25 3.96 17.22 -11.33
C GLN A 25 3.56 16.40 -12.59
N TYR A 26 4.14 16.78 -13.73
CA TYR A 26 3.94 16.21 -15.04
C TYR A 26 5.25 16.28 -15.82
N GLY A 27 5.63 15.21 -16.52
CA GLY A 27 6.84 15.20 -17.33
C GLY A 27 8.10 14.83 -16.55
N PHE A 28 9.25 14.87 -17.22
CA PHE A 28 10.56 14.78 -16.59
C PHE A 28 11.23 16.15 -16.56
N GLY A 29 12.20 16.31 -15.66
CA GLY A 29 13.10 17.46 -15.64
C GLY A 29 14.15 17.40 -16.76
N PRO A 30 15.32 18.01 -16.56
CA PRO A 30 16.42 17.88 -17.52
C PRO A 30 16.89 16.41 -17.63
N ASP A 31 16.93 15.71 -16.50
CA ASP A 31 17.30 14.31 -16.41
C ASP A 31 16.10 13.40 -16.65
N VAL A 32 16.32 12.38 -17.47
CA VAL A 32 15.35 11.31 -17.77
C VAL A 32 15.91 9.92 -17.46
N GLU A 33 17.20 9.82 -17.16
CA GLU A 33 17.85 8.54 -16.91
C GLU A 33 17.40 8.00 -15.56
N PHE A 34 17.02 6.73 -15.53
CA PHE A 34 16.47 6.12 -14.31
C PHE A 34 17.47 6.23 -13.14
N GLU A 35 18.74 5.88 -13.39
CA GLU A 35 19.83 5.91 -12.39
C GLU A 35 20.05 7.29 -11.76
N LYS A 36 19.84 8.37 -12.51
CA LYS A 36 19.97 9.74 -11.98
C LYS A 36 18.78 10.18 -11.13
N LEU A 37 17.62 9.56 -11.36
CA LEU A 37 16.35 9.97 -10.75
C LEU A 37 16.05 9.23 -9.44
N ILE A 38 16.54 7.99 -9.27
CA ILE A 38 16.18 7.13 -8.13
C ILE A 38 16.53 7.68 -6.76
N ASP A 39 17.61 8.46 -6.64
CA ASP A 39 18.03 8.98 -5.34
C ASP A 39 17.06 10.04 -4.80
N SER A 40 16.42 10.78 -5.71
CA SER A 40 15.44 11.81 -5.36
C SER A 40 13.99 11.32 -5.46
N ASN A 41 13.76 10.19 -6.14
CA ASN A 41 12.44 9.62 -6.38
C ASN A 41 12.47 8.11 -6.08
N PRO A 42 12.49 7.73 -4.79
CA PRO A 42 12.74 6.33 -4.38
C PRO A 42 11.53 5.40 -4.56
N PHE A 43 10.40 5.89 -5.07
CA PHE A 43 9.17 5.12 -5.21
C PHE A 43 8.75 4.98 -6.67
N LEU A 44 8.36 3.76 -7.04
CA LEU A 44 7.63 3.46 -8.25
C LEU A 44 6.20 3.03 -7.90
N PHE A 45 5.26 3.36 -8.76
CA PHE A 45 3.84 3.09 -8.59
C PHE A 45 3.33 2.24 -9.74
N ARG A 46 2.61 1.16 -9.42
CA ARG A 46 2.02 0.27 -10.42
C ARG A 46 0.53 0.13 -10.19
N VAL A 47 -0.26 0.46 -11.21
CA VAL A 47 -1.70 0.22 -11.23
C VAL A 47 -1.96 -1.16 -11.83
N TYR A 48 -2.63 -2.03 -11.07
CA TYR A 48 -2.91 -3.39 -11.52
C TYR A 48 -4.23 -3.91 -10.98
N THR A 49 -4.61 -5.08 -11.48
CA THR A 49 -5.75 -5.84 -11.01
C THR A 49 -5.28 -7.13 -10.35
N PRO A 50 -5.48 -7.32 -9.04
CA PRO A 50 -5.05 -8.53 -8.35
C PRO A 50 -5.69 -9.77 -8.96
N LYS A 51 -4.90 -10.82 -9.13
CA LYS A 51 -5.38 -12.17 -9.46
C LYS A 51 -5.85 -12.83 -8.15
N GLU A 52 -7.02 -13.47 -8.13
CA GLU A 52 -7.67 -14.02 -6.91
C GLU A 52 -6.83 -15.08 -6.16
N THR A 53 -5.79 -15.61 -6.79
CA THR A 53 -5.00 -16.76 -6.32
C THR A 53 -3.62 -16.41 -5.78
N ALA A 54 -3.25 -15.13 -5.66
CA ALA A 54 -1.92 -14.75 -5.17
C ALA A 54 -1.79 -14.98 -3.66
N HIS A 55 -1.26 -16.14 -3.26
CA HIS A 55 -0.68 -16.32 -1.94
C HIS A 55 0.61 -15.48 -1.92
N ASN A 56 0.64 -14.43 -1.10
CA ASN A 56 1.77 -13.51 -1.02
C ASN A 56 2.92 -14.16 -0.24
N ASP A 57 3.64 -15.08 -0.86
CA ASP A 57 4.97 -15.42 -0.37
C ASP A 57 5.94 -14.29 -0.73
N ARG A 58 6.79 -13.88 0.23
CA ARG A 58 7.63 -12.67 0.06
C ARG A 58 8.78 -12.89 -0.92
N ASP A 59 9.14 -14.15 -1.12
CA ASP A 59 10.24 -14.58 -1.98
C ASP A 59 9.81 -14.76 -3.43
N GLU A 60 8.49 -14.86 -3.68
CA GLU A 60 7.93 -14.89 -5.03
C GLU A 60 7.84 -13.46 -5.64
N PRO A 61 8.00 -13.31 -6.96
CA PRO A 61 7.80 -12.04 -7.61
C PRO A 61 6.34 -11.63 -7.57
N CYS A 62 6.10 -10.39 -7.16
CA CYS A 62 4.76 -9.84 -7.13
C CYS A 62 4.25 -9.49 -8.53
N PHE A 63 5.17 -9.07 -9.43
CA PHE A 63 4.84 -8.71 -10.80
C PHE A 63 5.81 -9.35 -11.78
N ILE A 64 5.27 -10.00 -12.81
CA ILE A 64 6.03 -10.67 -13.87
C ILE A 64 5.67 -10.01 -15.20
N GLY A 65 6.68 -9.78 -16.04
CA GLY A 65 6.53 -9.29 -17.40
C GLY A 65 5.81 -10.32 -18.25
N PRO A 66 4.86 -9.93 -19.12
CA PRO A 66 4.02 -10.86 -19.86
C PRO A 66 4.77 -11.98 -20.59
N ARG A 67 5.91 -11.66 -21.22
CA ARG A 67 6.78 -12.63 -21.90
C ARG A 67 7.24 -13.80 -21.02
N PHE A 68 7.28 -13.59 -19.71
CA PHE A 68 7.88 -14.49 -18.73
C PHE A 68 6.83 -15.21 -17.86
N GLU A 69 5.53 -14.95 -18.06
CA GLU A 69 4.48 -15.58 -17.24
C GLU A 69 4.46 -17.11 -17.36
N GLU A 70 4.71 -17.67 -18.55
CA GLU A 70 4.73 -19.12 -18.78
C GLU A 70 5.94 -19.79 -18.12
N ASP A 71 7.12 -19.17 -18.27
CA ASP A 71 8.36 -19.70 -17.71
C ASP A 71 8.38 -19.67 -16.19
N PHE A 72 7.70 -18.70 -15.57
CA PHE A 72 7.70 -18.58 -14.12
C PHE A 72 6.99 -19.74 -13.42
N GLY A 73 5.96 -20.31 -14.05
CA GLY A 73 5.30 -21.52 -13.56
C GLY A 73 6.16 -22.78 -13.69
N SER A 74 7.30 -22.71 -14.38
CA SER A 74 8.19 -23.85 -14.60
C SER A 74 9.23 -23.98 -13.47
N THR A 75 9.55 -25.22 -13.10
CA THR A 75 10.61 -25.55 -12.11
C THR A 75 12.00 -25.05 -12.52
N SER A 76 12.20 -24.65 -13.78
CA SER A 76 13.45 -24.04 -14.25
C SER A 76 13.71 -22.67 -13.64
N PHE A 77 12.67 -21.94 -13.20
CA PHE A 77 12.86 -20.61 -12.63
C PHE A 77 13.52 -20.65 -11.25
N THR A 78 13.11 -21.60 -10.40
CA THR A 78 13.60 -21.74 -9.03
C THR A 78 14.94 -22.47 -8.92
N CYS A 79 15.44 -23.05 -10.03
CA CYS A 79 16.71 -23.75 -10.02
C CYS A 79 17.88 -22.73 -10.10
N GLU A 80 18.36 -22.29 -8.94
CA GLU A 80 19.40 -21.27 -8.75
C GLU A 80 20.78 -21.56 -9.38
N GLY A 81 20.95 -22.67 -10.10
CA GLY A 81 22.24 -23.16 -10.56
C GLY A 81 22.77 -22.60 -11.88
N SER A 82 22.04 -21.73 -12.58
CA SER A 82 22.53 -21.13 -13.84
C SER A 82 22.73 -19.62 -13.71
N ASP A 83 23.99 -19.20 -13.67
CA ASP A 83 24.40 -17.78 -13.67
C ASP A 83 23.97 -17.03 -14.94
N SER A 84 23.47 -17.74 -15.96
CA SER A 84 23.05 -17.19 -17.26
C SER A 84 21.54 -17.05 -17.42
N SER A 85 20.78 -16.97 -16.32
CA SER A 85 19.35 -16.74 -16.39
C SER A 85 19.04 -15.37 -17.02
N PRO A 86 18.23 -15.28 -18.09
CA PRO A 86 17.84 -14.01 -18.73
C PRO A 86 17.01 -13.10 -17.79
N TYR A 87 16.65 -13.61 -16.61
CA TYR A 87 15.97 -12.88 -15.54
C TYR A 87 16.94 -12.14 -14.61
N ARG A 88 18.17 -12.65 -14.43
CA ARG A 88 19.16 -12.05 -13.51
C ARG A 88 19.98 -10.94 -14.17
N SER A 89 20.30 -11.10 -15.45
CA SER A 89 21.05 -10.11 -16.22
C SER A 89 20.21 -9.69 -17.41
N PRO A 90 19.46 -8.56 -17.31
CA PRO A 90 18.70 -8.07 -18.45
C PRO A 90 19.66 -7.81 -19.62
N PRO A 91 19.32 -8.23 -20.85
CA PRO A 91 20.04 -7.76 -22.03
C PRO A 91 19.94 -6.23 -22.12
N GLU A 92 20.82 -5.62 -22.90
CA GLU A 92 20.78 -4.18 -23.12
C GLU A 92 19.40 -3.77 -23.66
N SER A 93 18.67 -2.96 -22.90
CA SER A 93 17.31 -2.54 -23.24
C SER A 93 17.29 -1.78 -24.57
N THR A 94 16.50 -2.26 -25.54
CA THR A 94 16.47 -1.67 -26.88
C THR A 94 15.24 -0.81 -27.13
N TYR A 95 15.32 0.07 -28.14
CA TYR A 95 14.16 0.82 -28.64
C TYR A 95 13.02 -0.09 -29.10
N ALA A 96 13.33 -1.23 -29.72
CA ALA A 96 12.34 -2.17 -30.22
C ALA A 96 11.50 -2.78 -29.09
N ASP A 97 12.13 -3.15 -27.98
CA ASP A 97 11.44 -3.73 -26.82
C ASP A 97 10.47 -2.71 -26.18
N VAL A 98 10.84 -1.43 -26.13
CA VAL A 98 9.98 -0.36 -25.62
C VAL A 98 8.80 -0.09 -26.54
N VAL A 99 9.04 -0.05 -27.85
CA VAL A 99 7.98 0.07 -28.85
C VAL A 99 6.98 -1.08 -28.72
N GLN A 100 7.48 -2.32 -28.63
CA GLN A 100 6.67 -3.50 -28.40
C GLN A 100 5.87 -3.43 -27.08
N HIS A 101 6.43 -2.80 -26.05
CA HIS A 101 5.74 -2.62 -24.78
C HIS A 101 4.63 -1.56 -24.81
N LEU A 102 4.89 -0.44 -25.47
CA LEU A 102 3.98 0.71 -25.52
C LEU A 102 2.88 0.55 -26.58
N ASP A 103 3.08 -0.35 -27.54
CA ASP A 103 2.03 -0.81 -28.43
C ASP A 103 1.15 -1.85 -27.72
N TRP A 104 -0.12 -1.49 -27.52
CA TRP A 104 -1.09 -2.35 -26.85
C TRP A 104 -1.29 -3.69 -27.57
N THR A 105 -1.07 -3.75 -28.89
CA THR A 105 -1.27 -4.98 -29.68
C THR A 105 -0.14 -5.99 -29.48
N THR A 106 1.04 -5.54 -29.05
CA THR A 106 2.22 -6.40 -28.86
C THR A 106 2.68 -6.46 -27.40
N ARG A 107 2.06 -5.68 -26.51
CA ARG A 107 2.39 -5.60 -25.08
C ARG A 107 2.37 -6.94 -24.34
N SER A 108 1.48 -7.86 -24.71
CA SER A 108 1.41 -9.21 -24.11
C SER A 108 2.65 -10.07 -24.37
N SER A 109 3.48 -9.70 -25.35
CA SER A 109 4.76 -10.36 -25.64
C SER A 109 5.97 -9.59 -25.11
N SER A 110 5.73 -8.49 -24.39
CA SER A 110 6.78 -7.61 -23.89
C SER A 110 7.47 -8.19 -22.65
N PRO A 111 8.79 -7.99 -22.50
CA PRO A 111 9.53 -8.39 -21.30
C PRO A 111 9.33 -7.45 -20.10
N TYR A 112 8.65 -6.31 -20.28
CA TYR A 112 8.60 -5.28 -19.24
C TYR A 112 7.35 -5.32 -18.36
N VAL A 113 7.55 -4.87 -17.12
CA VAL A 113 6.53 -4.52 -16.15
C VAL A 113 6.43 -2.99 -16.09
N SER A 114 5.30 -2.41 -16.51
CA SER A 114 5.10 -0.95 -16.47
C SER A 114 4.89 -0.44 -15.05
N THR A 115 5.55 0.66 -14.72
CA THR A 115 5.48 1.38 -13.46
C THR A 115 5.64 2.88 -13.74
N SER A 116 5.44 3.74 -12.74
CA SER A 116 5.53 5.20 -12.89
C SER A 116 6.20 5.81 -11.67
N PHE A 117 7.00 6.87 -11.85
CA PHE A 117 7.43 7.69 -10.72
C PHE A 117 6.29 8.58 -10.16
N SER A 118 5.25 8.85 -10.96
CA SER A 118 4.16 9.74 -10.56
C SER A 118 3.07 8.97 -9.82
N PHE A 119 3.01 9.18 -8.51
CA PHE A 119 1.92 8.62 -7.71
C PHE A 119 0.55 9.25 -8.08
N ALA A 120 0.52 10.54 -8.45
CA ALA A 120 -0.70 11.19 -8.92
C ALA A 120 -1.19 10.61 -10.26
N TRP A 121 -0.28 10.24 -11.16
CA TRP A 121 -0.60 9.50 -12.39
C TRP A 121 -1.23 8.14 -12.07
N ALA A 122 -0.66 7.39 -11.11
CA ALA A 122 -1.21 6.10 -10.71
C ALA A 122 -2.65 6.23 -10.18
N ILE A 123 -2.97 7.27 -9.41
CA ILE A 123 -4.35 7.54 -8.97
C ILE A 123 -5.26 7.85 -10.17
N TRP A 124 -4.82 8.76 -11.04
CA TRP A 124 -5.58 9.15 -12.24
C TRP A 124 -5.89 7.92 -13.11
N GLU A 125 -4.89 7.09 -13.40
CA GLU A 125 -5.00 5.88 -14.21
C GLU A 125 -5.85 4.80 -13.51
N ALA A 126 -5.70 4.63 -12.19
CA ALA A 126 -6.52 3.69 -11.43
C ALA A 126 -8.01 4.07 -11.45
N THR A 127 -8.33 5.35 -11.26
CA THR A 127 -9.69 5.85 -11.38
C THR A 127 -10.21 5.69 -12.80
N ARG A 128 -9.38 5.95 -13.83
CA ARG A 128 -9.75 5.71 -15.23
C ARG A 128 -10.20 4.25 -15.40
N ARG A 129 -9.33 3.30 -15.04
CA ARG A 129 -9.59 1.85 -15.11
C ARG A 129 -10.84 1.40 -14.36
N TYR A 130 -11.07 1.97 -13.18
CA TYR A 130 -12.28 1.73 -12.39
C TYR A 130 -13.55 2.04 -13.20
N HIS A 131 -13.59 3.18 -13.89
CA HIS A 131 -14.75 3.59 -14.68
C HIS A 131 -14.93 2.78 -15.97
N PHE A 132 -13.85 2.21 -16.52
CA PHE A 132 -13.90 1.32 -17.70
C PHE A 132 -14.22 -0.15 -17.37
N GLY A 133 -14.87 -0.42 -16.23
CA GLY A 133 -15.44 -1.74 -15.92
C GLY A 133 -14.68 -2.56 -14.88
N MET A 134 -13.54 -2.08 -14.36
CA MET A 134 -12.74 -2.81 -13.34
C MET A 134 -13.12 -2.43 -11.90
N LYS A 135 -14.43 -2.23 -11.64
CA LYS A 135 -14.98 -1.48 -10.49
C LYS A 135 -14.55 -1.95 -9.10
N HIS A 136 -14.05 -3.16 -8.88
CA HIS A 136 -13.76 -3.63 -7.51
C HIS A 136 -12.34 -4.16 -7.30
N SER A 137 -11.51 -4.14 -8.34
CA SER A 137 -10.27 -4.91 -8.34
C SER A 137 -9.09 -4.06 -8.79
N VAL A 138 -9.12 -2.73 -8.67
CA VAL A 138 -7.96 -1.90 -9.01
C VAL A 138 -7.18 -1.59 -7.74
N GLU A 139 -5.91 -1.97 -7.74
CA GLU A 139 -4.96 -1.65 -6.68
C GLU A 139 -3.79 -0.83 -7.23
N ILE A 140 -3.12 -0.12 -6.31
CA ILE A 140 -1.86 0.57 -6.57
C ILE A 140 -0.79 -0.03 -5.67
N ALA A 141 0.25 -0.58 -6.27
CA ALA A 141 1.44 -1.03 -5.56
C ALA A 141 2.47 0.11 -5.45
N VAL A 142 3.10 0.21 -4.29
CA VAL A 142 4.25 1.07 -4.00
C VAL A 142 5.50 0.19 -3.96
N ILE A 143 6.45 0.50 -4.83
CA ILE A 143 7.64 -0.30 -5.11
C ILE A 143 8.88 0.55 -4.79
N ASP A 144 9.87 -0.05 -4.16
CA ASP A 144 11.20 0.54 -3.97
C ASP A 144 11.93 0.62 -5.33
N ALA A 145 12.16 1.85 -5.80
CA ALA A 145 12.87 2.10 -7.06
C ALA A 145 14.32 1.59 -7.01
N LYS A 146 14.98 1.67 -5.85
CA LYS A 146 16.38 1.26 -5.69
C LYS A 146 16.52 -0.25 -5.77
N ALA A 147 15.55 -0.99 -5.26
CA ALA A 147 15.53 -2.45 -5.31
C ALA A 147 15.43 -3.01 -6.75
N VAL A 148 14.99 -2.19 -7.73
CA VAL A 148 14.88 -2.59 -9.14
C VAL A 148 15.89 -1.89 -10.05
N ALA A 149 16.87 -1.18 -9.51
CA ALA A 149 17.71 -0.29 -10.31
C ALA A 149 18.54 -1.00 -11.40
N GLY A 150 19.02 -2.21 -11.16
CA GLY A 150 19.77 -2.99 -12.14
C GLY A 150 18.95 -3.52 -13.33
N ARG A 151 17.63 -3.25 -13.37
CA ARG A 151 16.71 -3.78 -14.40
C ARG A 151 15.62 -2.79 -14.81
N ALA A 152 15.62 -1.59 -14.26
CA ALA A 152 14.62 -0.57 -14.52
C ALA A 152 15.21 0.52 -15.42
N VAL A 153 14.39 1.03 -16.33
CA VAL A 153 14.77 2.08 -17.27
C VAL A 153 13.57 2.98 -17.53
N THR A 154 13.77 4.28 -17.72
CA THR A 154 12.64 5.12 -18.13
C THR A 154 12.35 4.89 -19.60
N ALA A 155 11.08 4.81 -19.96
CA ALA A 155 10.70 4.62 -21.36
C ALA A 155 11.19 5.80 -22.23
N VAL A 156 11.17 7.02 -21.68
CA VAL A 156 11.63 8.23 -22.37
C VAL A 156 13.12 8.16 -22.72
N GLU A 157 13.97 7.64 -21.82
CA GLU A 157 15.40 7.49 -22.08
C GLU A 157 15.66 6.65 -23.34
N LEU A 158 15.02 5.49 -23.45
CA LEU A 158 15.18 4.59 -24.59
C LEU A 158 14.57 5.14 -25.88
N LEU A 159 13.44 5.84 -25.77
CA LEU A 159 12.85 6.52 -26.92
C LEU A 159 13.77 7.64 -27.44
N ARG A 160 14.45 8.40 -26.57
CA ARG A 160 15.40 9.45 -27.00
C ARG A 160 16.61 8.91 -27.74
N LYS A 161 17.10 7.71 -27.35
CA LYS A 161 18.26 7.05 -27.97
C LYS A 161 18.01 6.62 -29.42
N ALA A 162 16.75 6.54 -29.87
CA ALA A 162 16.41 6.09 -31.22
C ALA A 162 16.79 7.10 -32.32
N ALA A 163 17.57 6.64 -33.30
CA ALA A 163 17.90 7.41 -34.50
C ALA A 163 16.63 7.75 -35.31
N PRO A 164 16.50 8.97 -35.89
CA PRO A 164 15.29 9.39 -36.59
C PRO A 164 14.78 8.43 -37.68
N LYS A 165 15.69 7.77 -38.39
CA LYS A 165 15.37 6.83 -39.48
C LYS A 165 14.79 5.50 -38.99
N GLY A 166 15.05 5.12 -37.73
CA GLY A 166 14.59 3.86 -37.14
C GLY A 166 13.35 4.01 -36.25
N ARG A 167 12.74 5.20 -36.20
CA ARG A 167 11.58 5.47 -35.35
C ARG A 167 10.31 4.89 -35.97
N HIS A 168 9.50 4.23 -35.14
CA HIS A 168 8.15 3.84 -35.49
C HIS A 168 7.26 5.06 -35.77
N GLN A 169 6.20 4.89 -36.58
CA GLN A 169 5.27 5.97 -36.91
C GLN A 169 4.60 6.61 -35.68
N ASP A 170 4.30 5.79 -34.67
CA ASP A 170 3.69 6.23 -33.40
C ASP A 170 4.70 6.71 -32.35
N HIS A 171 5.98 6.85 -32.70
CA HIS A 171 7.04 7.23 -31.77
C HIS A 171 6.68 8.46 -30.92
N TRP A 172 6.17 9.53 -31.53
CA TRP A 172 5.83 10.76 -30.81
C TRP A 172 4.56 10.65 -29.97
N LYS A 173 3.68 9.70 -30.26
CA LYS A 173 2.53 9.38 -29.40
C LYS A 173 3.02 8.72 -28.13
N TRP A 174 3.85 7.69 -28.27
CA TRP A 174 4.44 6.96 -27.15
C TRP A 174 5.40 7.81 -26.32
N TYR A 175 6.23 8.62 -26.96
CA TYR A 175 7.13 9.56 -26.28
C TYR A 175 6.36 10.53 -25.40
N ARG A 176 5.28 11.13 -25.91
CA ARG A 176 4.43 12.01 -25.12
C ARG A 176 3.82 11.25 -23.95
N PHE A 177 3.18 10.10 -24.20
CA PHE A 177 2.58 9.29 -23.14
C PHE A 177 3.58 8.92 -22.03
N ALA A 178 4.74 8.39 -22.40
CA ALA A 178 5.80 8.01 -21.46
C ALA A 178 6.33 9.20 -20.65
N LEU A 179 6.41 10.38 -21.28
CA LEU A 179 6.76 11.63 -20.61
C LEU A 179 5.68 12.04 -19.61
N GLU A 180 4.40 12.06 -20.02
CA GLU A 180 3.28 12.47 -19.14
C GLU A 180 3.17 11.54 -17.93
N ALA A 181 3.29 10.24 -18.18
CA ALA A 181 3.14 9.18 -17.19
C ALA A 181 4.38 9.00 -16.31
N GLN A 182 5.50 9.66 -16.62
CA GLN A 182 6.81 9.38 -16.00
C GLN A 182 7.10 7.87 -15.98
N ASP A 183 6.91 7.24 -17.15
CA ASP A 183 6.84 5.79 -17.30
C ASP A 183 8.22 5.13 -17.12
N VAL A 184 8.24 4.10 -16.27
CA VAL A 184 9.41 3.30 -15.92
C VAL A 184 9.11 1.85 -16.21
N LEU A 185 9.97 1.23 -17.00
CA LEU A 185 9.86 -0.14 -17.45
C LEU A 185 10.85 -1.00 -16.67
N VAL A 186 10.34 -1.99 -15.95
CA VAL A 186 11.17 -2.95 -15.22
C VAL A 186 11.26 -4.24 -16.02
N TRP A 187 12.46 -4.65 -16.43
CA TRP A 187 12.69 -5.87 -17.19
C TRP A 187 12.43 -7.11 -16.31
N GLY A 188 11.73 -8.11 -16.87
CA GLY A 188 11.56 -9.38 -16.20
C GLY A 188 10.47 -9.32 -15.15
N TYR A 189 10.86 -9.05 -13.90
CA TYR A 189 9.96 -9.14 -12.75
C TYR A 189 10.33 -8.12 -11.66
N ILE A 190 9.35 -7.85 -10.79
CA ILE A 190 9.52 -7.08 -9.56
C ILE A 190 9.42 -8.05 -8.38
N PRO A 191 10.50 -8.25 -7.60
CA PRO A 191 10.48 -9.17 -6.46
C PRO A 191 9.48 -8.71 -5.40
N GLY A 192 8.84 -9.64 -4.70
CA GLY A 192 7.92 -9.32 -3.59
C GLY A 192 8.57 -8.47 -2.50
N SER A 193 9.87 -8.67 -2.25
CA SER A 193 10.67 -7.86 -1.32
C SER A 193 10.79 -6.38 -1.70
N ALA A 194 10.70 -6.03 -2.99
CA ALA A 194 10.72 -4.64 -3.46
C ALA A 194 9.35 -3.95 -3.35
N VAL A 195 8.26 -4.71 -3.17
CA VAL A 195 6.92 -4.14 -3.03
C VAL A 195 6.66 -3.82 -1.57
N PHE A 196 6.61 -2.53 -1.23
CA PHE A 196 6.29 -2.11 0.12
C PHE A 196 4.85 -2.48 0.47
N ALA A 197 3.90 -2.12 -0.39
CA ALA A 197 2.49 -2.41 -0.16
C ALA A 197 1.69 -2.35 -1.46
N SER A 198 0.53 -3.00 -1.46
CA SER A 198 -0.52 -2.80 -2.47
C SER A 198 -1.85 -2.49 -1.80
N ILE A 199 -2.58 -1.51 -2.32
CA ILE A 199 -3.82 -1.03 -1.71
C ILE A 199 -4.94 -0.82 -2.73
N PRO A 200 -6.16 -1.26 -2.39
CA PRO A 200 -7.36 -0.97 -3.17
C PRO A 200 -7.63 0.52 -3.33
N LEU A 201 -7.93 0.92 -4.56
CA LEU A 201 -8.27 2.31 -4.91
C LEU A 201 -9.39 2.88 -4.03
N SER A 202 -10.37 2.06 -3.63
CA SER A 202 -11.48 2.47 -2.77
C SER A 202 -11.03 2.99 -1.40
N GLN A 203 -9.95 2.42 -0.83
CA GLN A 203 -9.37 2.88 0.42
C GLN A 203 -8.62 4.20 0.24
N LEU A 204 -8.01 4.39 -0.93
CA LEU A 204 -7.23 5.59 -1.27
C LEU A 204 -8.11 6.82 -1.41
N VAL A 205 -9.22 6.69 -2.14
CA VAL A 205 -10.12 7.82 -2.44
C VAL A 205 -10.65 8.49 -1.17
N ALA A 206 -10.91 7.72 -0.11
CA ALA A 206 -11.35 8.26 1.18
C ALA A 206 -10.26 9.07 1.93
N LYS A 207 -9.00 8.94 1.52
CA LYS A 207 -7.84 9.57 2.17
C LYS A 207 -7.17 10.64 1.31
N LEU A 208 -7.62 10.86 0.09
CA LEU A 208 -7.08 11.89 -0.79
C LEU A 208 -7.17 13.29 -0.16
N PRO A 209 -6.22 14.19 -0.48
CA PRO A 209 -6.30 15.60 -0.12
C PRO A 209 -7.57 16.24 -0.67
N SER A 210 -8.06 17.30 -0.01
CA SER A 210 -9.38 17.83 -0.35
C SER A 210 -9.43 18.53 -1.71
N TYR A 211 -8.29 18.98 -2.25
CA TYR A 211 -8.19 19.53 -3.60
C TYR A 211 -8.25 18.46 -4.72
N PHE A 212 -8.29 17.17 -4.37
CA PHE A 212 -8.68 16.09 -5.30
C PHE A 212 -10.20 15.88 -5.34
N LEU A 213 -10.94 16.41 -4.37
CA LEU A 213 -12.37 16.18 -4.22
C LEU A 213 -13.17 17.34 -4.80
N SER A 214 -14.38 17.05 -5.28
CA SER A 214 -15.33 18.09 -5.65
C SER A 214 -15.88 18.75 -4.38
N MET A 215 -15.86 20.08 -4.31
CA MET A 215 -16.37 20.84 -3.15
C MET A 215 -17.90 20.82 -3.07
N ASP A 216 -18.56 20.68 -4.21
CA ASP A 216 -20.02 20.84 -4.36
C ASP A 216 -20.77 19.51 -4.47
N ALA A 217 -20.07 18.38 -4.27
CA ALA A 217 -20.72 17.07 -4.31
C ALA A 217 -21.70 16.97 -3.12
N PRO A 218 -23.01 16.86 -3.36
CA PRO A 218 -23.98 16.74 -2.27
C PRO A 218 -23.70 15.44 -1.51
N ASP A 219 -23.89 15.44 -0.18
CA ASP A 219 -23.61 14.31 0.73
C ASP A 219 -24.60 13.13 0.56
N VAL A 220 -25.16 12.98 -0.64
CA VAL A 220 -26.02 11.87 -1.02
C VAL A 220 -25.17 10.60 -1.00
N LYS A 221 -25.82 9.45 -0.77
CA LYS A 221 -25.26 8.08 -0.66
C LYS A 221 -24.47 7.57 -1.88
N ASP A 222 -23.94 8.47 -2.69
CA ASP A 222 -23.21 8.15 -3.90
C ASP A 222 -21.87 7.47 -3.58
N SER A 223 -21.44 6.64 -4.52
CA SER A 223 -20.16 5.94 -4.50
C SER A 223 -19.01 6.89 -4.15
N LEU A 224 -18.03 6.45 -3.35
CA LEU A 224 -16.85 7.25 -3.00
C LEU A 224 -16.15 7.87 -4.24
N MET A 225 -16.27 7.21 -5.40
CA MET A 225 -15.70 7.68 -6.67
C MET A 225 -16.39 8.92 -7.23
N SER A 226 -17.68 9.17 -6.93
CA SER A 226 -18.39 10.38 -7.40
C SER A 226 -17.88 11.66 -6.75
N ARG A 227 -17.19 11.53 -5.60
CA ARG A 227 -16.61 12.66 -4.87
C ARG A 227 -15.32 13.19 -5.50
N LEU A 228 -14.73 12.46 -6.44
CA LEU A 228 -13.53 12.90 -7.14
C LEU A 228 -13.86 14.14 -7.97
N GLY A 229 -12.96 15.12 -7.92
CA GLY A 229 -13.14 16.39 -8.61
C GLY A 229 -13.00 16.29 -10.14
N TRP A 230 -12.76 15.10 -10.67
CA TRP A 230 -12.73 14.82 -12.11
C TRP A 230 -13.70 13.69 -12.40
N ASN A 231 -14.44 13.81 -13.50
CA ASN A 231 -15.44 12.83 -13.89
C ASN A 231 -15.11 12.25 -15.27
N TYR A 232 -14.73 10.96 -15.30
CA TYR A 232 -14.45 10.23 -16.54
C TYR A 232 -15.69 9.91 -17.37
N THR A 233 -16.89 9.97 -16.79
CA THR A 233 -18.13 9.71 -17.53
C THR A 233 -18.54 10.89 -18.41
N LEU A 234 -18.15 12.12 -18.03
CA LEU A 234 -18.55 13.34 -18.74
C LEU A 234 -17.49 13.81 -19.75
N LYS A 235 -16.21 13.61 -19.44
CA LYS A 235 -15.08 14.03 -20.29
C LYS A 235 -13.95 13.03 -20.09
N ARG A 236 -13.14 12.79 -21.12
CA ARG A 236 -11.85 12.08 -20.99
C ARG A 236 -10.75 13.13 -20.73
N PRO A 237 -10.56 13.63 -19.48
CA PRO A 237 -9.52 14.62 -19.23
C PRO A 237 -8.16 13.99 -19.55
N SER A 238 -7.26 14.75 -20.18
CA SER A 238 -5.85 14.37 -20.20
C SER A 238 -5.28 14.48 -18.80
N TYR A 239 -4.20 13.75 -18.51
CA TYR A 239 -3.54 13.86 -17.22
C TYR A 239 -3.03 15.29 -16.96
N ARG A 240 -2.54 15.97 -18.01
CA ARG A 240 -2.18 17.39 -17.92
C ARG A 240 -3.34 18.27 -17.45
N GLN A 241 -4.55 18.07 -17.99
CA GLN A 241 -5.74 18.80 -17.53
C GLN A 241 -6.06 18.47 -16.07
N PHE A 242 -5.98 17.19 -15.69
CA PHE A 242 -6.15 16.76 -14.31
C PHE A 242 -5.19 17.47 -13.35
N CYS A 243 -3.91 17.57 -13.70
CA CYS A 243 -2.90 18.30 -12.92
C CYS A 243 -3.25 19.79 -12.79
N GLN A 244 -3.67 20.43 -13.89
CA GLN A 244 -4.09 21.84 -13.89
C GLN A 244 -5.29 22.08 -12.97
N ASP A 245 -6.35 21.28 -13.11
CA ASP A 245 -7.57 21.40 -12.30
C ASP A 245 -7.25 21.17 -10.81
N MET A 246 -6.37 20.21 -10.51
CA MET A 246 -5.91 19.92 -9.16
C MET A 246 -5.16 21.11 -8.55
N SER A 247 -4.20 21.70 -9.27
CA SER A 247 -3.45 22.87 -8.82
C SER A 247 -4.34 24.11 -8.69
N GLU A 248 -5.29 24.31 -9.60
CA GLU A 248 -6.23 25.43 -9.54
C GLU A 248 -7.14 25.33 -8.30
N ARG A 249 -7.68 24.13 -8.01
CA ARG A 249 -8.43 23.88 -6.78
C ARG A 249 -7.58 24.14 -5.55
N PHE A 250 -6.33 23.68 -5.54
CA PHE A 250 -5.42 23.91 -4.42
C PHE A 250 -5.22 25.41 -4.15
N LEU A 251 -4.97 26.21 -5.20
CA LEU A 251 -4.76 27.65 -5.11
C LEU A 251 -5.99 28.41 -4.61
N ARG A 252 -7.20 27.93 -4.90
CA ARG A 252 -8.45 28.52 -4.39
C ARG A 252 -8.68 28.25 -2.91
N MET A 253 -7.95 27.31 -2.29
CA MET A 253 -8.14 26.98 -0.87
C MET A 253 -7.48 28.01 0.06
N PRO A 254 -8.06 28.25 1.26
CA PRO A 254 -7.40 28.98 2.33
C PRO A 254 -6.03 28.38 2.68
N VAL A 255 -5.09 29.24 3.07
CA VAL A 255 -3.71 28.85 3.42
C VAL A 255 -3.68 27.75 4.48
N ASP A 256 -4.48 27.87 5.53
CA ASP A 256 -4.53 26.86 6.61
C ASP A 256 -4.94 25.49 6.10
N ARG A 257 -5.87 25.45 5.15
CA ARG A 257 -6.34 24.20 4.54
C ARG A 257 -5.28 23.61 3.62
N ARG A 258 -4.57 24.44 2.86
CA ARG A 258 -3.41 24.01 2.04
C ARG A 258 -2.31 23.42 2.92
N LEU A 259 -1.96 24.09 4.02
CA LEU A 259 -0.96 23.61 4.96
C LEU A 259 -1.38 22.29 5.60
N ARG A 260 -2.63 22.17 6.06
CA ARG A 260 -3.17 20.93 6.63
C ARG A 260 -3.14 19.76 5.63
N ASP A 261 -3.58 20.00 4.40
CA ASP A 261 -3.64 18.97 3.36
C ASP A 261 -2.23 18.54 2.91
N THR A 262 -1.26 19.46 2.87
CA THR A 262 0.14 19.16 2.49
C THR A 262 0.97 18.58 3.62
N THR A 263 0.55 18.73 4.89
CA THR A 263 1.19 18.11 6.06
C THR A 263 0.45 16.84 6.48
N ALA A 264 -0.54 16.97 7.38
CA ALA A 264 -1.31 15.86 7.94
C ALA A 264 -2.04 15.05 6.86
N GLY A 265 -2.53 15.70 5.79
CA GLY A 265 -3.14 15.04 4.65
C GLY A 265 -2.16 14.10 3.94
N SER A 266 -0.95 14.58 3.65
CA SER A 266 0.12 13.80 3.03
C SER A 266 0.58 12.64 3.91
N VAL A 267 0.80 12.87 5.20
CA VAL A 267 1.19 11.83 6.18
C VAL A 267 0.11 10.75 6.27
N ARG A 268 -1.16 11.16 6.38
CA ARG A 268 -2.30 10.24 6.43
C ARG A 268 -2.38 9.39 5.18
N LEU A 269 -2.14 9.97 4.01
CA LEU A 269 -2.17 9.23 2.74
C LEU A 269 -0.96 8.30 2.64
N ALA A 270 0.26 8.74 2.95
CA ALA A 270 1.46 7.91 2.96
C ALA A 270 1.35 6.72 3.92
N LEU A 271 0.87 6.95 5.15
CA LEU A 271 0.63 5.88 6.11
C LEU A 271 -0.49 4.94 5.67
N CYS A 272 -1.54 5.45 5.02
CA CYS A 272 -2.52 4.59 4.38
C CYS A 272 -1.87 3.70 3.32
N HIS A 273 -0.90 4.25 2.58
CA HIS A 273 -0.13 3.55 1.54
C HIS A 273 0.79 2.46 2.07
N LEU A 274 1.45 2.74 3.18
CA LEU A 274 2.49 1.86 3.71
C LEU A 274 2.00 1.06 4.92
N ARG A 275 0.71 1.10 5.28
CA ARG A 275 0.23 0.63 6.58
C ARG A 275 0.71 -0.78 6.96
N PRO A 276 0.50 -1.84 6.14
CA PRO A 276 0.90 -3.19 6.55
C PRO A 276 2.43 -3.29 6.74
N TRP A 277 3.18 -2.64 5.85
CA TRP A 277 4.64 -2.60 5.87
C TRP A 277 5.19 -1.80 7.06
N PHE A 278 4.63 -0.62 7.30
CA PHE A 278 5.02 0.29 8.37
C PHE A 278 4.74 -0.31 9.74
N HIS A 279 3.57 -0.94 9.95
CA HIS A 279 3.25 -1.57 11.22
C HIS A 279 4.22 -2.70 11.60
N ARG A 280 4.73 -3.44 10.60
CA ARG A 280 5.74 -4.47 10.83
C ARG A 280 7.10 -3.83 11.11
N LEU A 281 7.58 -2.96 10.23
CA LEU A 281 8.91 -2.37 10.36
C LEU A 281 9.04 -1.36 11.49
N ALA A 282 7.97 -0.70 11.93
CA ALA A 282 8.05 0.18 13.10
C ALA A 282 8.54 -0.54 14.36
N ILE A 283 8.38 -1.87 14.43
CA ILE A 283 8.86 -2.72 15.51
C ILE A 283 10.31 -3.18 15.24
N GLU A 284 10.60 -3.58 14.00
CA GLU A 284 11.88 -4.19 13.59
C GLU A 284 12.98 -3.13 13.32
N ASP A 285 12.65 -2.11 12.54
CA ASP A 285 13.53 -1.01 12.13
C ASP A 285 12.73 0.31 12.03
N PHE A 286 12.60 0.96 13.18
CA PHE A 286 11.82 2.19 13.32
C PHE A 286 12.35 3.36 12.47
N THR A 287 13.68 3.47 12.35
CA THR A 287 14.33 4.54 11.61
C THR A 287 14.01 4.42 10.13
N THR A 288 14.19 3.23 9.53
CA THR A 288 13.86 3.01 8.13
C THR A 288 12.36 3.21 7.88
N ALA A 289 11.50 2.67 8.75
CA ALA A 289 10.05 2.82 8.62
C ALA A 289 9.62 4.30 8.60
N THR A 290 10.15 5.12 9.51
CA THR A 290 9.80 6.55 9.60
C THR A 290 10.39 7.36 8.44
N VAL A 291 11.64 7.09 8.02
CA VAL A 291 12.27 7.75 6.88
C VAL A 291 11.49 7.49 5.60
N THR A 292 11.16 6.24 5.28
CA THR A 292 10.42 5.89 4.07
C THR A 292 9.02 6.52 4.04
N VAL A 293 8.30 6.52 5.17
CA VAL A 293 6.99 7.20 5.25
C VAL A 293 7.13 8.71 5.08
N CYS A 294 8.17 9.32 5.67
CA CYS A 294 8.45 10.74 5.47
C CYS A 294 8.70 11.06 4.00
N GLU A 295 9.56 10.29 3.33
CA GLU A 295 9.87 10.47 1.90
C GLU A 295 8.61 10.37 1.04
N LEU A 296 7.76 9.36 1.25
CA LEU A 296 6.50 9.23 0.51
C LEU A 296 5.55 10.40 0.81
N ALA A 297 5.45 10.82 2.07
CA ALA A 297 4.64 11.98 2.45
C ALA A 297 5.17 13.27 1.80
N PHE A 298 6.49 13.44 1.62
CA PHE A 298 7.06 14.56 0.88
C PHE A 298 6.69 14.55 -0.60
N VAL A 299 6.76 13.39 -1.24
CA VAL A 299 6.32 13.25 -2.64
C VAL A 299 4.86 13.68 -2.78
N ILE A 300 3.99 13.25 -1.86
CA ILE A 300 2.56 13.63 -1.84
C ILE A 300 2.36 15.12 -1.59
N ALA A 301 3.12 15.71 -0.66
CA ALA A 301 3.03 17.13 -0.33
C ALA A 301 3.35 18.05 -1.51
N ARG A 302 4.19 17.58 -2.45
CA ARG A 302 4.61 18.32 -3.65
C ARG A 302 3.61 18.27 -4.80
N TRP A 303 2.54 17.47 -4.70
CA TRP A 303 1.60 17.25 -5.80
C TRP A 303 0.90 18.49 -6.31
N SER A 304 0.47 19.40 -5.43
CA SER A 304 -0.20 20.64 -5.86
C SER A 304 0.74 21.63 -6.56
N GLY A 305 2.04 21.46 -6.35
CA GLY A 305 3.12 22.22 -6.96
C GLY A 305 4.35 22.25 -6.05
N GLN A 306 5.53 21.98 -6.61
CA GLN A 306 6.79 22.00 -5.87
C GLN A 306 7.09 23.37 -5.22
N TRP A 307 6.64 24.45 -5.87
CA TRP A 307 6.83 25.82 -5.38
C TRP A 307 6.25 26.01 -3.97
N TRP A 308 5.12 25.37 -3.65
CA TRP A 308 4.47 25.49 -2.34
C TRP A 308 5.34 24.93 -1.22
N VAL A 309 5.89 23.73 -1.40
CA VAL A 309 6.75 23.10 -0.39
C VAL A 309 8.06 23.87 -0.24
N ARG A 310 8.58 24.46 -1.31
CA ARG A 310 9.77 25.30 -1.28
C ARG A 310 9.56 26.61 -0.52
N GLU A 311 8.38 27.22 -0.64
CA GLU A 311 8.01 28.45 0.08
C GLU A 311 7.66 28.21 1.55
N HIS A 312 7.35 26.95 1.92
CA HIS A 312 6.93 26.54 3.26
C HIS A 312 7.84 25.44 3.84
N PRO A 313 9.09 25.78 4.23
CA PRO A 313 10.07 24.81 4.75
C PRO A 313 9.60 24.12 6.04
N GLU A 314 8.68 24.72 6.80
CA GLU A 314 8.06 24.13 7.99
C GLU A 314 7.31 22.82 7.71
N ILE A 315 6.82 22.63 6.48
CA ILE A 315 6.16 21.37 6.06
C ILE A 315 7.07 20.18 6.31
N GLN A 316 8.38 20.35 6.12
CA GLN A 316 9.34 19.28 6.33
C GLN A 316 9.49 18.87 7.79
N GLY A 317 9.57 19.85 8.69
CA GLY A 317 9.59 19.59 10.12
C GLY A 317 8.28 18.94 10.60
N LEU A 318 7.14 19.46 10.13
CA LEU A 318 5.82 18.97 10.53
C LEU A 318 5.56 17.53 10.08
N ILE A 319 5.88 17.18 8.84
CA ILE A 319 5.74 15.80 8.34
C ILE A 319 6.60 14.84 9.17
N ARG A 320 7.88 15.16 9.39
CA ARG A 320 8.79 14.32 10.19
C ARG A 320 8.27 14.12 11.61
N CYS A 321 7.84 15.20 12.27
CA CYS A 321 7.29 15.15 13.61
C CYS A 321 6.02 14.28 13.68
N MET A 322 5.07 14.47 12.76
CA MET A 322 3.82 13.68 12.71
C MET A 322 4.09 12.20 12.48
N VAL A 323 4.97 11.86 11.53
CA VAL A 323 5.33 10.46 11.24
C VAL A 323 6.00 9.80 12.45
N HIS A 324 6.90 10.51 13.13
CA HIS A 324 7.57 10.02 14.33
C HIS A 324 6.56 9.76 15.47
N ILE A 325 5.66 10.71 15.75
CA ILE A 325 4.60 10.56 16.77
C ILE A 325 3.72 9.35 16.46
N VAL A 326 3.24 9.22 15.22
CA VAL A 326 2.40 8.06 14.83
C VAL A 326 3.17 6.76 14.93
N GLY A 327 4.46 6.78 14.58
CA GLY A 327 5.33 5.63 14.70
C GLY A 327 5.52 5.16 16.15
N GLU A 328 5.81 6.08 17.07
CA GLU A 328 5.92 5.78 18.50
C GLU A 328 4.60 5.27 19.07
N GLU A 329 3.46 5.84 18.66
CA GLU A 329 2.13 5.36 19.04
C GLU A 329 1.89 3.91 18.57
N VAL A 330 2.30 3.56 17.34
CA VAL A 330 2.20 2.19 16.83
C VAL A 330 3.06 1.21 17.64
N ARG A 331 4.29 1.61 18.02
CA ARG A 331 5.18 0.79 18.86
C ARG A 331 4.61 0.58 20.25
N GLU A 332 4.13 1.65 20.88
CA GLU A 332 3.53 1.61 22.21
C GLU A 332 2.24 0.75 22.20
N ALA A 333 1.35 0.96 21.23
CA ALA A 333 0.15 0.13 21.07
C ALA A 333 0.49 -1.36 20.92
N ARG A 334 1.58 -1.69 20.20
CA ARG A 334 2.03 -3.08 20.08
C ARG A 334 2.67 -3.63 21.35
N ARG A 335 3.42 -2.82 22.09
CA ARG A 335 3.96 -3.19 23.40
C ARG A 335 2.84 -3.51 24.39
N VAL A 336 1.81 -2.66 24.46
CA VAL A 336 0.62 -2.88 25.30
C VAL A 336 -0.10 -4.16 24.89
N GLN A 337 -0.30 -4.39 23.60
CA GLN A 337 -0.93 -5.62 23.10
C GLN A 337 -0.11 -6.87 23.45
N ALA A 338 1.23 -6.83 23.30
CA ALA A 338 2.10 -7.95 23.65
C ALA A 338 2.07 -8.27 25.15
N LEU A 339 2.01 -7.25 26.02
CA LEU A 339 1.83 -7.45 27.46
C LEU A 339 0.47 -8.05 27.79
N ALA A 340 -0.60 -7.59 27.16
CA ALA A 340 -1.94 -8.15 27.35
C ALA A 340 -2.02 -9.62 26.90
N ASP A 341 -1.37 -9.96 25.78
CA ASP A 341 -1.30 -11.33 25.27
C ASP A 341 -0.45 -12.22 26.19
N ALA A 342 0.67 -11.72 26.71
CA ALA A 342 1.51 -12.44 27.67
C ALA A 342 0.76 -12.74 28.98
N SER A 343 0.04 -11.75 29.53
CA SER A 343 -0.82 -11.95 30.71
C SER A 343 -1.90 -13.00 30.46
N ARG A 344 -2.56 -12.96 29.30
CA ARG A 344 -3.55 -13.97 28.91
C ARG A 344 -2.93 -15.37 28.79
N MET A 345 -1.73 -15.48 28.22
CA MET A 345 -1.02 -16.76 28.12
C MET A 345 -0.65 -17.29 29.50
N GLN A 346 -0.23 -16.43 30.42
CA GLN A 346 0.07 -16.83 31.81
C GLN A 346 -1.17 -17.36 32.53
N GLU A 347 -2.34 -16.74 32.34
CA GLU A 347 -3.61 -17.23 32.88
C GLU A 347 -3.98 -18.60 32.30
N ILE A 348 -3.81 -18.80 31.00
CA ILE A 348 -4.09 -20.09 30.33
C ILE A 348 -3.14 -21.17 30.85
N VAL A 349 -1.84 -20.89 30.90
CA VAL A 349 -0.83 -21.84 31.40
C VAL A 349 -1.11 -22.19 32.86
N GLY A 350 -1.38 -21.19 33.71
CA GLY A 350 -1.75 -21.44 35.11
C GLY A 350 -3.02 -22.28 35.25
N GLY A 351 -4.02 -22.08 34.40
CA GLY A 351 -5.22 -22.92 34.36
C GLY A 351 -4.93 -24.37 33.95
N ILE A 352 -4.03 -24.58 32.98
CA ILE A 352 -3.59 -25.92 32.55
C ILE A 352 -2.78 -26.61 33.66
N GLU A 353 -1.89 -25.89 34.34
CA GLU A 353 -1.11 -26.40 35.47
C GLU A 353 -2.02 -26.86 36.61
N GLN A 354 -2.99 -26.03 37.01
CA GLN A 354 -3.99 -26.38 38.03
C GLN A 354 -4.82 -27.62 37.64
N LEU A 355 -5.22 -27.71 36.36
CA LEU A 355 -5.94 -28.87 35.84
C LEU A 355 -5.07 -30.13 35.92
N ALA A 356 -3.80 -30.04 35.51
CA ALA A 356 -2.85 -31.14 35.57
C ALA A 356 -2.60 -31.62 37.01
N GLU A 357 -2.42 -30.69 37.97
CA GLU A 357 -2.31 -31.01 39.40
C GLU A 357 -3.56 -31.71 39.92
N THR A 358 -4.75 -31.22 39.55
CA THR A 358 -6.03 -31.84 39.93
C THR A 358 -6.16 -33.27 39.40
N TYR A 359 -5.76 -33.52 38.15
CA TYR A 359 -5.72 -34.86 37.55
C TYR A 359 -4.70 -35.77 38.26
N GLN A 360 -3.51 -35.26 38.58
CA GLN A 360 -2.50 -36.02 39.32
C GLN A 360 -3.01 -36.39 40.73
N MET A 361 -3.64 -35.46 41.45
CA MET A 361 -4.26 -35.73 42.75
C MET A 361 -5.35 -36.79 42.66
N ARG A 362 -6.27 -36.68 41.68
CA ARG A 362 -7.32 -37.70 41.46
C ARG A 362 -6.74 -39.08 41.13
N SER A 363 -5.69 -39.14 40.31
CA SER A 363 -5.00 -40.40 39.98
C SER A 363 -4.35 -41.04 41.22
N ARG A 364 -3.75 -40.23 42.11
CA ARG A 364 -3.20 -40.72 43.39
C ARG A 364 -4.28 -41.25 44.32
N LEU A 365 -5.42 -40.57 44.42
CA LEU A 365 -6.56 -41.03 45.23
C LEU A 365 -7.15 -42.34 44.69
N GLN A 366 -7.29 -42.48 43.36
CA GLN A 366 -7.73 -43.72 42.74
C GLN A 366 -6.78 -44.89 43.01
N LYS A 367 -5.45 -44.65 42.97
CA LYS A 367 -4.45 -45.68 43.31
C LYS A 367 -4.51 -46.07 44.79
N ALA A 368 -4.72 -45.12 45.69
CA ALA A 368 -4.83 -45.41 47.13
C ALA A 368 -6.10 -46.20 47.48
N SER A 369 -7.22 -45.94 46.79
CA SER A 369 -8.50 -46.63 47.05
C SER A 369 -8.56 -48.07 46.49
N GLY A 370 -7.64 -48.47 45.62
CA GLY A 370 -7.66 -49.79 44.96
C GLY A 370 -7.05 -50.95 45.77
N ALA A 371 -6.55 -50.70 46.98
CA ALA A 371 -5.81 -51.70 47.76
C ALA A 371 -6.66 -52.57 48.71
N GLU A 372 -7.96 -52.31 48.88
CA GLU A 372 -8.78 -52.96 49.93
C GLU A 372 -9.83 -54.00 49.47
N SER A 373 -9.90 -54.37 48.19
CA SER A 373 -10.90 -55.35 47.71
C SER A 373 -10.33 -56.61 47.06
N GLN A 374 -9.25 -57.17 47.63
CA GLN A 374 -8.91 -58.59 47.45
C GLN A 374 -9.25 -59.38 48.71
N SER A 375 -10.55 -59.57 48.97
CA SER A 375 -10.98 -60.80 49.66
C SER A 375 -12.40 -61.18 49.25
N SER A 376 -12.58 -62.46 48.98
CA SER A 376 -13.84 -63.20 48.84
C SER A 376 -14.60 -63.13 47.50
N SER A 377 -14.33 -64.17 46.70
CA SER A 377 -15.32 -65.16 46.23
C SER A 377 -16.52 -64.67 45.40
N ALA A 378 -16.53 -64.99 44.12
CA ALA A 378 -17.37 -66.08 43.59
C ALA A 378 -17.29 -66.12 42.06
N GLU A 379 -16.89 -67.29 41.60
CA GLU A 379 -16.99 -67.82 40.25
C GLU A 379 -18.43 -67.66 39.73
N THR A 380 -18.65 -66.87 38.68
CA THR A 380 -19.84 -67.02 37.82
C THR A 380 -19.48 -66.53 36.43
N GLU A 381 -19.42 -67.48 35.49
CA GLU A 381 -19.47 -67.23 34.05
C GLU A 381 -20.61 -66.28 33.70
N PRO A 382 -20.38 -65.35 32.77
CA PRO A 382 -21.41 -65.11 31.77
C PRO A 382 -20.80 -65.14 30.36
N SER A 383 -21.21 -66.17 29.64
CA SER A 383 -21.86 -66.09 28.34
C SER A 383 -21.39 -64.99 27.37
N ALA A 384 -20.81 -65.48 26.27
CA ALA A 384 -20.56 -64.77 25.04
C ALA A 384 -21.78 -63.96 24.58
N VAL A 385 -21.63 -62.63 24.51
CA VAL A 385 -22.48 -61.78 23.67
C VAL A 385 -21.58 -60.98 22.72
N GLU A 386 -21.61 -61.49 21.51
CA GLU A 386 -21.15 -60.98 20.23
C GLU A 386 -21.45 -59.47 20.07
N THR A 387 -20.46 -58.62 20.27
CA THR A 387 -20.55 -57.20 19.90
C THR A 387 -19.92 -57.00 18.52
N ARG A 388 -20.84 -56.93 17.57
CA ARG A 388 -20.67 -56.62 16.16
C ARG A 388 -19.76 -55.41 15.92
N ASN A 389 -18.57 -55.68 15.39
CA ASN A 389 -17.68 -54.69 14.78
C ASN A 389 -18.43 -53.98 13.64
N THR A 390 -18.79 -52.72 13.85
CA THR A 390 -19.20 -51.84 12.74
C THR A 390 -18.00 -51.01 12.36
N ALA A 391 -17.22 -51.55 11.42
CA ALA A 391 -16.12 -50.87 10.77
C ALA A 391 -16.65 -49.60 10.09
N ALA A 392 -16.11 -48.45 10.50
CA ALA A 392 -16.27 -47.20 9.78
C ALA A 392 -15.59 -47.36 8.40
N GLN A 393 -16.40 -47.29 7.34
CA GLN A 393 -15.93 -47.27 5.96
C GLN A 393 -15.08 -46.02 5.70
N PRO A 394 -13.96 -46.13 4.96
CA PRO A 394 -13.28 -44.98 4.41
C PRO A 394 -14.12 -44.43 3.24
N ALA A 395 -14.58 -43.18 3.37
CA ALA A 395 -15.25 -42.47 2.30
C ALA A 395 -14.31 -42.32 1.10
N LYS A 396 -14.73 -42.88 -0.05
CA LYS A 396 -14.10 -42.66 -1.36
C LYS A 396 -14.11 -41.17 -1.70
N PRO A 397 -12.99 -40.58 -2.17
CA PRO A 397 -13.03 -39.28 -2.81
C PRO A 397 -13.64 -39.44 -4.21
N VAL A 398 -14.82 -38.85 -4.41
CA VAL A 398 -15.39 -38.62 -5.74
C VAL A 398 -14.74 -37.37 -6.29
N SER A 399 -13.85 -37.53 -7.27
CA SER A 399 -13.33 -36.44 -8.08
C SER A 399 -14.40 -35.96 -9.06
N PRO A 400 -14.82 -34.68 -9.05
CA PRO A 400 -15.45 -34.09 -10.21
C PRO A 400 -14.34 -33.58 -11.15
N ALA A 401 -14.19 -34.24 -12.29
CA ALA A 401 -13.48 -33.69 -13.43
C ALA A 401 -14.29 -32.49 -13.95
N LEU A 402 -13.91 -31.28 -13.53
CA LEU A 402 -14.37 -30.04 -14.15
C LEU A 402 -13.31 -29.59 -15.15
N THR A 403 -13.54 -29.93 -16.41
CA THR A 403 -12.85 -29.32 -17.55
C THR A 403 -13.38 -27.88 -17.68
N VAL A 404 -12.70 -26.92 -17.07
CA VAL A 404 -12.91 -25.50 -17.33
C VAL A 404 -11.85 -25.06 -18.35
N GLN A 405 -12.24 -25.01 -19.62
CA GLN A 405 -11.52 -24.19 -20.60
C GLN A 405 -11.92 -22.73 -20.36
N THR A 406 -11.10 -22.00 -19.60
CA THR A 406 -11.14 -20.54 -19.58
C THR A 406 -10.05 -20.04 -20.51
N ALA A 407 -10.43 -19.72 -21.75
CA ALA A 407 -9.64 -18.82 -22.57
C ALA A 407 -9.72 -17.41 -21.95
N PRO A 408 -8.61 -16.65 -21.86
CA PRO A 408 -8.67 -15.26 -21.45
C PRO A 408 -9.36 -14.47 -22.56
N ARG A 409 -10.56 -13.95 -22.28
CA ARG A 409 -11.23 -12.99 -23.16
C ARG A 409 -10.74 -11.60 -22.78
N GLU A 410 -9.63 -11.21 -23.37
CA GLU A 410 -9.11 -9.84 -23.32
C GLU A 410 -10.05 -8.94 -24.15
N LEU A 411 -10.69 -7.97 -23.51
CA LEU A 411 -11.68 -7.09 -24.14
C LEU A 411 -10.97 -5.90 -24.80
N ASP A 412 -11.09 -5.83 -26.12
CA ASP A 412 -10.73 -4.68 -26.96
C ASP A 412 -11.41 -3.39 -26.46
N LEU A 413 -10.63 -2.52 -25.82
CA LEU A 413 -11.12 -1.33 -25.10
C LEU A 413 -10.99 -0.01 -25.91
N GLU A 414 -10.98 -0.05 -27.25
CA GLU A 414 -10.91 1.19 -28.05
C GLU A 414 -12.10 1.43 -28.99
N LYS A 415 -13.16 0.60 -28.95
CA LYS A 415 -14.37 0.84 -29.76
C LYS A 415 -15.68 0.51 -29.05
N ALA A 416 -15.93 1.16 -27.91
CA ALA A 416 -17.25 1.12 -27.27
C ALA A 416 -18.17 2.20 -27.89
N THR A 417 -19.13 1.77 -28.70
CA THR A 417 -20.36 2.55 -28.97
C THR A 417 -21.20 2.64 -27.69
N PRO A 418 -21.92 3.74 -27.45
CA PRO A 418 -22.82 3.85 -26.31
C PRO A 418 -23.90 2.77 -26.40
N VAL A 419 -24.01 1.93 -25.37
CA VAL A 419 -25.10 0.97 -25.18
C VAL A 419 -26.16 1.70 -24.37
N ASP A 420 -27.39 1.78 -24.92
CA ASP A 420 -28.55 2.30 -24.21
C ASP A 420 -28.88 1.40 -23.01
N ASP A 421 -28.96 2.00 -21.82
CA ASP A 421 -29.23 1.30 -20.56
C ASP A 421 -30.69 0.81 -20.51
N GLU A 422 -30.86 -0.52 -20.54
CA GLU A 422 -32.11 -1.20 -20.18
C GLU A 422 -32.26 -1.23 -18.64
N VAL A 423 -33.35 -0.64 -18.15
CA VAL A 423 -33.65 -0.45 -16.73
C VAL A 423 -33.99 -1.79 -16.06
N VAL A 424 -33.04 -2.34 -15.29
CA VAL A 424 -33.26 -3.50 -14.42
C VAL A 424 -33.64 -3.02 -13.00
N PRO A 425 -34.71 -3.57 -12.37
CA PRO A 425 -35.19 -3.11 -11.06
C PRO A 425 -34.28 -3.51 -9.89
N PRO A 426 -34.25 -2.72 -8.79
CA PRO A 426 -33.23 -2.85 -7.74
C PRO A 426 -33.48 -4.04 -6.80
N ALA A 427 -32.46 -4.87 -6.64
CA ALA A 427 -32.38 -5.89 -5.60
C ALA A 427 -32.17 -5.26 -4.21
N ARG A 428 -32.80 -5.87 -3.20
CA ARG A 428 -32.82 -5.41 -1.80
C ARG A 428 -31.42 -5.48 -1.16
N PRO A 429 -31.01 -4.49 -0.34
CA PRO A 429 -29.70 -4.47 0.30
C PRO A 429 -29.62 -5.47 1.46
N SER A 430 -28.57 -6.30 1.43
CA SER A 430 -28.14 -7.15 2.52
C SER A 430 -27.43 -6.32 3.60
N SER A 431 -27.96 -6.38 4.81
CA SER A 431 -27.45 -5.71 6.00
C SER A 431 -26.27 -6.50 6.59
N GLY A 432 -25.04 -6.03 6.39
CA GLY A 432 -23.89 -6.72 7.00
C GLY A 432 -22.52 -6.09 6.79
N SER A 433 -22.32 -4.80 7.10
CA SER A 433 -20.93 -4.27 7.24
C SER A 433 -20.80 -2.92 7.99
N SER A 434 -21.66 -2.60 8.96
CA SER A 434 -21.64 -1.27 9.63
C SER A 434 -20.87 -1.20 10.97
N TYR A 435 -20.23 -2.26 11.44
CA TYR A 435 -19.62 -2.24 12.80
C TYR A 435 -18.27 -1.49 12.87
N TYR A 436 -17.45 -1.55 11.82
CA TYR A 436 -16.11 -0.93 11.85
C TYR A 436 -16.12 0.60 11.71
N GLY A 437 -17.16 1.18 11.09
CA GLY A 437 -17.29 2.62 10.92
C GLY A 437 -17.59 3.37 12.23
N SER A 438 -18.37 2.76 13.11
CA SER A 438 -18.73 3.33 14.41
C SER A 438 -17.55 3.36 15.37
N PHE A 439 -16.71 2.33 15.37
CA PHE A 439 -15.52 2.26 16.22
C PHE A 439 -14.47 3.32 15.81
N ALA A 440 -14.24 3.50 14.51
CA ALA A 440 -13.31 4.52 14.01
C ALA A 440 -13.73 5.96 14.36
N ARG A 441 -15.04 6.25 14.34
CA ARG A 441 -15.55 7.57 14.78
C ARG A 441 -15.39 7.78 16.28
N LEU A 442 -15.62 6.74 17.09
CA LEU A 442 -15.47 6.82 18.55
C LEU A 442 -14.02 7.05 18.96
N VAL A 443 -13.08 6.32 18.35
CA VAL A 443 -11.63 6.52 18.58
C VAL A 443 -11.21 7.92 18.14
N SER A 444 -11.70 8.39 16.99
CA SER A 444 -11.39 9.75 16.53
C SER A 444 -11.88 10.81 17.53
N CYS A 445 -13.11 10.72 18.03
CA CYS A 445 -13.65 11.67 19.01
C CYS A 445 -12.90 11.66 20.34
N LEU A 446 -12.49 10.47 20.82
CA LEU A 446 -11.70 10.35 22.05
C LEU A 446 -10.32 10.98 21.89
N LEU A 447 -9.66 10.77 20.74
CA LEU A 447 -8.35 11.35 20.48
C LEU A 447 -8.40 12.89 20.40
N THR A 448 -9.40 13.46 19.71
CA THR A 448 -9.57 14.93 19.68
C THR A 448 -9.89 15.48 21.06
N GLY A 449 -10.75 14.80 21.83
CA GLY A 449 -11.09 15.20 23.19
C GLY A 449 -9.87 15.19 24.11
N PHE A 450 -9.03 14.15 24.02
CA PHE A 450 -7.79 14.04 24.78
C PHE A 450 -6.83 15.17 24.42
N LEU A 451 -6.54 15.39 23.13
CA LEU A 451 -5.60 16.42 22.68
C LEU A 451 -6.04 17.83 23.08
N VAL A 452 -7.32 18.16 22.89
CA VAL A 452 -7.90 19.43 23.32
C VAL A 452 -7.83 19.58 24.84
N GLY A 453 -8.14 18.52 25.60
CA GLY A 453 -8.05 18.51 27.06
C GLY A 453 -6.62 18.74 27.57
N THR A 454 -5.63 18.03 27.02
CA THR A 454 -4.21 18.25 27.35
C THR A 454 -3.75 19.66 27.02
N PHE A 455 -4.20 20.22 25.88
CA PHE A 455 -3.88 21.59 25.50
C PHE A 455 -4.42 22.61 26.52
N PHE A 456 -5.71 22.51 26.89
CA PHE A 456 -6.29 23.37 27.92
C PHE A 456 -5.61 23.21 29.28
N THR A 457 -5.26 21.98 29.65
CA THR A 457 -4.58 21.70 30.93
C THR A 457 -3.19 22.33 30.96
N LEU A 458 -2.44 22.26 29.85
CA LEU A 458 -1.15 22.95 29.68
C LEU A 458 -1.31 24.48 29.74
N CYS A 459 -2.34 25.06 29.12
CA CYS A 459 -2.61 26.49 29.21
C CYS A 459 -2.97 26.96 30.63
N ILE A 460 -3.63 26.11 31.43
CA ILE A 460 -4.01 26.44 32.82
C ILE A 460 -2.79 26.33 33.76
N LEU A 461 -1.93 25.32 33.55
CA LEU A 461 -0.78 25.01 34.39
C LEU A 461 0.47 25.82 34.03
N ALA A 462 0.55 26.40 32.84
CA ALA A 462 1.67 27.27 32.46
C ALA A 462 1.68 28.54 33.34
N PRO A 463 2.80 28.85 34.02
CA PRO A 463 2.92 30.02 34.89
C PRO A 463 2.86 31.35 34.11
N ASP A 464 3.21 31.34 32.82
CA ASP A 464 3.25 32.53 31.95
C ASP A 464 2.00 32.66 31.05
N LYS A 465 0.83 32.79 31.68
CA LYS A 465 -0.47 32.92 30.98
C LYS A 465 -0.56 34.13 30.03
N ARG A 466 0.30 35.15 30.22
CA ARG A 466 0.29 36.37 29.40
C ARG A 466 0.98 36.21 28.05
N GLU A 467 2.04 35.40 27.95
CA GLU A 467 2.77 35.23 26.69
C GLU A 467 1.98 34.35 25.71
N ILE A 468 1.34 33.29 26.21
CA ILE A 468 0.56 32.37 25.38
C ILE A 468 -0.71 33.04 24.81
N ALA A 469 -1.35 33.94 25.57
CA ALA A 469 -2.53 34.67 25.09
C ALA A 469 -2.20 35.63 23.93
N HIS A 470 -0.99 36.19 23.90
CA HIS A 470 -0.54 37.07 22.82
C HIS A 470 -0.23 36.34 21.51
N HIS A 471 -0.03 35.02 21.55
CA HIS A 471 0.19 34.21 20.35
C HIS A 471 -1.08 33.57 19.79
N LEU A 472 -2.23 33.70 20.50
CA LEU A 472 -3.51 33.08 20.14
C LEU A 472 -4.58 34.08 19.66
N THR A 473 -4.31 35.38 19.72
CA THR A 473 -5.10 36.46 19.09
C THR A 473 -4.30 37.08 17.96
#